data_AF-A0A8B6ZK80-F1
#
_entry.id   AF-A0A8B6ZK80-F1
#
_cell.length_a   1.000
_cell.length_b   1.000
_cell.length_c   1.000
_cell.angle_alpha   90.00
_cell.angle_beta   90.00
_cell.angle_gamma   90.00
#
_symmetry.space_group_name_H-M   'P 1'
#
loop_
_entity.id
_entity.type
_entity.pdbx_description
1 polymer ?
#
loop_
_entity_poly.entity_id
_entity_poly.type
_entity_poly.pdbx_seq_one_letter_code
_entity_poly.pdbx_strand_id
1 'polypeptide(L)'
;MRACVPLIVAMLCGLAWAGKKESCASRCNEKFDRDAACQCDRRCPRHGDCCEDYENLSEEDPKELKTFLELEEETEEAPASNLYSAPSSCQGRCHEAVDKHHPCHCDVRCQEFGNCCEDFETLCAHEGFSHSSDAITNEEIQSISEKIYKADTNKAQKADIVLNSQNRIPPSESGNQVDCCPEPLFTYVSEKLFSKPTYAAFINLLNNYQRETGHGEHFSAQQLAEQDAFLKEIMKTAVMEELYDFLHHQNRYSTEQEFVNDLKNMWFGLYSRGNEERDSSGFEHVFSGEIKKGKVTGFHNWIRFYLQEKEGLVDYYSHIYDGPWDSYPDVLAMQFNWDGYYKEVGSAFIGSSPEFEFALYSLCFIARPGKRCQVSLGGYPLAIQTYTWDKTTYGHGKKYIATAYVVSSTQ
;
A
#
# COMPACT_ATOMS: atom_id res chain seq x y z
N MET A 1 -23.35 -25.51 -74.82
CA MET A 1 -21.91 -25.29 -74.57
C MET A 1 -21.71 -23.82 -74.23
N ARG A 2 -20.94 -23.58 -73.17
CA ARG A 2 -20.63 -22.26 -72.59
C ARG A 2 -19.95 -21.35 -73.61
N ALA A 3 -20.32 -20.07 -73.61
CA ALA A 3 -19.51 -18.99 -74.15
C ALA A 3 -19.65 -17.77 -73.22
N CYS A 4 -18.50 -17.34 -72.69
CA CYS A 4 -18.32 -16.10 -71.94
C CYS A 4 -18.18 -14.88 -72.87
N VAL A 5 -18.03 -13.71 -72.24
CA VAL A 5 -17.54 -12.39 -72.71
C VAL A 5 -18.68 -11.35 -72.87
N PRO A 6 -18.51 -10.08 -72.45
CA PRO A 6 -18.12 -9.55 -71.12
C PRO A 6 -19.16 -8.51 -70.63
N LEU A 7 -19.17 -8.12 -69.36
CA LEU A 7 -19.89 -6.90 -68.95
C LEU A 7 -19.04 -6.04 -68.01
N ILE A 8 -18.51 -5.01 -68.66
CA ILE A 8 -18.00 -3.72 -68.21
C ILE A 8 -18.16 -3.46 -66.71
N VAL A 9 -17.01 -3.34 -66.03
CA VAL A 9 -16.88 -2.78 -64.68
C VAL A 9 -17.21 -1.29 -64.73
N ALA A 10 -18.37 -0.92 -64.18
CA ALA A 10 -18.67 0.47 -63.85
C ALA A 10 -18.10 0.77 -62.46
N MET A 11 -16.97 1.45 -62.46
CA MET A 11 -16.32 2.05 -61.30
C MET A 11 -17.19 3.24 -60.84
N LEU A 12 -18.02 3.04 -59.82
CA LEU A 12 -18.71 4.14 -59.13
C LEU A 12 -17.92 4.47 -57.86
N CYS A 13 -17.16 5.57 -57.96
CA CYS A 13 -16.59 6.28 -56.83
C CYS A 13 -17.71 6.70 -55.86
N GLY A 14 -17.91 5.91 -54.81
CA GLY A 14 -18.56 6.38 -53.58
C GLY A 14 -17.56 7.20 -52.78
N LEU A 15 -17.38 8.47 -53.15
CA LEU A 15 -16.81 9.46 -52.24
C LEU A 15 -17.78 9.61 -51.07
N ALA A 16 -17.56 8.88 -49.99
CA ALA A 16 -18.13 9.22 -48.70
C ALA A 16 -17.45 10.54 -48.27
N TRP A 17 -18.10 11.66 -48.58
CA TRP A 17 -17.80 12.93 -47.94
C TRP A 17 -17.98 12.75 -46.44
N ALA A 18 -16.87 12.58 -45.72
CA ALA A 18 -16.80 12.88 -44.30
C ALA A 18 -17.00 14.39 -44.18
N GLY A 19 -18.26 14.82 -44.08
CA GLY A 19 -18.60 16.21 -43.80
C GLY A 19 -17.90 16.59 -42.50
N LYS A 20 -17.10 17.67 -42.54
CA LYS A 20 -16.49 18.23 -41.34
C LYS A 20 -17.62 18.55 -40.36
N LYS A 21 -17.58 17.94 -39.17
CA LYS A 21 -18.56 18.21 -38.11
C LYS A 21 -18.28 19.60 -37.55
N GLU A 22 -18.94 20.61 -38.10
CA GLU A 22 -18.72 22.04 -37.80
C GLU A 22 -19.81 22.63 -36.85
N SER A 23 -20.69 21.79 -36.29
CA SER A 23 -21.83 22.20 -35.44
C SER A 23 -22.06 21.24 -34.26
N CYS A 24 -22.66 21.75 -33.18
CA CYS A 24 -23.10 21.02 -32.00
C CYS A 24 -24.51 20.42 -32.09
N ALA A 25 -25.20 20.58 -33.22
CA ALA A 25 -26.49 19.93 -33.48
C ALA A 25 -26.34 18.40 -33.32
N SER A 26 -26.99 17.84 -32.30
CA SER A 26 -26.91 16.42 -31.90
C SER A 26 -25.57 15.95 -31.31
N ARG A 27 -24.68 16.88 -30.91
CA ARG A 27 -23.36 16.60 -30.31
C ARG A 27 -23.16 17.22 -28.92
N CYS A 28 -24.20 17.84 -28.36
CA CYS A 28 -24.11 18.50 -27.05
C CYS A 28 -23.75 17.49 -25.94
N ASN A 29 -22.74 17.84 -25.13
CA ASN A 29 -22.18 16.98 -24.08
C ASN A 29 -21.50 15.67 -24.56
N GLU A 30 -21.10 15.59 -25.83
CA GLU A 30 -20.30 14.45 -26.29
C GLU A 30 -18.90 14.42 -25.66
N LYS A 31 -18.19 13.30 -25.81
CA LYS A 31 -16.76 13.22 -25.43
C LYS A 31 -15.91 13.86 -26.53
N PHE A 32 -14.76 14.43 -26.14
CA PHE A 32 -13.78 15.00 -27.05
C PHE A 32 -13.49 14.10 -28.27
N ASP A 33 -13.62 14.64 -29.47
CA ASP A 33 -13.39 13.98 -30.76
C ASP A 33 -12.27 14.70 -31.51
N ARG A 34 -11.09 14.08 -31.58
CA ARG A 34 -9.89 14.66 -32.19
C ARG A 34 -10.06 14.91 -33.70
N ASP A 35 -10.95 14.18 -34.35
CA ASP A 35 -11.14 14.25 -35.80
C ASP A 35 -12.27 15.24 -36.17
N ALA A 36 -12.94 15.84 -35.17
CA ALA A 36 -13.93 16.89 -35.37
C ALA A 36 -13.27 18.26 -35.61
N ALA A 37 -13.94 19.11 -36.41
CA ALA A 37 -13.44 20.46 -36.69
C ALA A 37 -13.58 21.41 -35.48
N CYS A 38 -14.48 21.10 -34.56
CA CYS A 38 -14.76 21.81 -33.31
C CYS A 38 -15.41 20.86 -32.28
N GLN A 39 -15.33 21.22 -31.00
CA GLN A 39 -15.79 20.40 -29.87
C GLN A 39 -17.14 20.86 -29.31
N CYS A 40 -17.88 19.91 -28.73
CA CYS A 40 -19.17 20.14 -28.07
C CYS A 40 -19.24 19.51 -26.66
N ASP A 41 -18.07 19.19 -26.10
CA ASP A 41 -17.93 18.71 -24.73
C ASP A 41 -17.87 19.88 -23.75
N ARG A 42 -18.20 19.63 -22.47
CA ARG A 42 -18.26 20.66 -21.42
C ARG A 42 -16.94 21.41 -21.18
N ARG A 43 -15.80 20.89 -21.68
CA ARG A 43 -14.49 21.52 -21.49
C ARG A 43 -14.05 22.36 -22.69
N CYS A 44 -14.76 22.33 -23.82
CA CYS A 44 -14.41 23.15 -24.98
C CYS A 44 -14.28 24.66 -24.66
N PRO A 45 -15.05 25.28 -23.72
CA PRO A 45 -14.88 26.70 -23.42
C PRO A 45 -13.54 27.01 -22.76
N ARG A 46 -12.93 26.03 -22.06
CA ARG A 46 -11.60 26.18 -21.46
C ARG A 46 -10.48 26.06 -22.50
N HIS A 47 -10.73 25.37 -23.61
CA HIS A 47 -9.74 25.10 -24.65
C HIS A 47 -9.88 26.01 -25.87
N GLY A 48 -10.99 26.76 -25.97
CA GLY A 48 -11.23 27.72 -27.05
C GLY A 48 -11.51 27.05 -28.40
N ASP A 49 -11.97 25.80 -28.38
CA ASP A 49 -12.19 24.96 -29.57
C ASP A 49 -13.67 24.56 -29.76
N CYS A 50 -14.61 25.23 -29.08
CA CYS A 50 -16.04 25.00 -29.23
C CYS A 50 -16.55 25.26 -30.66
N CYS A 51 -17.60 24.54 -31.08
CA CYS A 51 -18.35 24.92 -32.27
C CYS A 51 -19.08 26.25 -32.07
N GLU A 52 -19.31 26.99 -33.15
CA GLU A 52 -19.91 28.34 -33.13
C GLU A 52 -21.31 28.35 -32.50
N ASP A 53 -22.05 27.24 -32.60
CA ASP A 53 -23.40 27.07 -32.08
C ASP A 53 -23.45 26.42 -30.68
N TYR A 54 -22.31 26.22 -30.01
CA TYR A 54 -22.24 25.56 -28.70
C TYR A 54 -23.11 26.25 -27.65
N GLU A 55 -23.01 27.56 -27.46
CA GLU A 55 -23.79 28.28 -26.44
C GLU A 55 -25.31 28.26 -26.74
N ASN A 56 -25.69 28.28 -28.02
CA ASN A 56 -27.10 28.33 -28.42
C ASN A 56 -27.83 26.99 -28.31
N LEU A 57 -27.10 25.87 -28.31
CA LEU A 57 -27.67 24.51 -28.30
C LEU A 57 -27.43 23.75 -26.98
N SER A 58 -26.52 24.23 -26.13
CA SER A 58 -26.15 23.54 -24.87
C SER A 58 -26.91 24.07 -23.64
N GLU A 59 -27.81 25.04 -23.79
CA GLU A 59 -28.67 25.52 -22.71
C GLU A 59 -29.87 24.58 -22.48
N GLU A 60 -29.74 23.66 -21.52
CA GLU A 60 -30.89 23.07 -20.82
C GLU A 60 -30.98 23.68 -19.41
N ASP A 61 -31.96 24.57 -19.20
CA ASP A 61 -32.29 25.20 -17.91
C ASP A 61 -33.55 24.52 -17.27
N PRO A 62 -33.63 24.40 -15.93
CA PRO A 62 -34.32 23.33 -15.22
C PRO A 62 -35.76 23.66 -14.83
N LYS A 63 -36.75 22.86 -15.26
CA LYS A 63 -38.11 22.86 -14.70
C LYS A 63 -38.80 21.49 -14.74
N GLU A 64 -38.44 20.63 -13.80
CA GLU A 64 -39.36 19.65 -13.21
C GLU A 64 -39.09 19.54 -11.70
N LEU A 65 -39.52 20.54 -10.93
CA LEU A 65 -40.07 20.36 -9.59
C LEU A 65 -40.65 21.70 -9.13
N LYS A 66 -41.96 21.87 -9.28
CA LYS A 66 -42.80 22.77 -8.48
C LYS A 66 -44.23 22.75 -9.00
N THR A 67 -45.09 21.95 -8.38
CA THR A 67 -46.48 22.36 -8.16
C THR A 67 -47.00 21.63 -6.94
N PHE A 68 -47.86 22.33 -6.19
CA PHE A 68 -48.57 21.94 -4.97
C PHE A 68 -47.76 21.96 -3.67
N LEU A 69 -48.17 22.63 -2.60
CA LEU A 69 -49.03 23.79 -2.34
C LEU A 69 -48.85 24.05 -0.83
N GLU A 70 -48.92 25.31 -0.43
CA GLU A 70 -48.78 25.81 0.94
C GLU A 70 -49.76 25.18 1.94
N LEU A 71 -49.30 24.89 3.17
CA LEU A 71 -49.77 25.46 4.47
C LEU A 71 -49.52 24.51 5.66
N GLU A 72 -48.77 25.04 6.66
CA GLU A 72 -48.79 24.83 8.12
C GLU A 72 -48.61 23.39 8.68
N GLU A 73 -47.87 23.07 9.76
CA GLU A 73 -47.48 23.80 10.97
C GLU A 73 -46.34 23.02 11.69
N GLU A 74 -45.46 23.76 12.37
CA GLU A 74 -44.64 23.45 13.57
C GLU A 74 -43.94 22.08 13.82
N THR A 75 -42.62 22.19 14.04
CA THR A 75 -41.78 21.68 15.17
C THR A 75 -40.49 20.91 14.81
N GLU A 76 -39.42 21.50 15.34
CA GLU A 76 -38.16 20.95 15.87
C GLU A 76 -37.06 20.36 14.95
N GLU A 77 -35.99 21.17 14.89
CA GLU A 77 -34.56 20.85 14.96
C GLU A 77 -33.94 19.85 13.98
N ALA A 78 -33.21 20.41 13.02
CA ALA A 78 -31.97 19.85 12.50
C ALA A 78 -30.91 20.96 12.47
N PRO A 79 -29.60 20.60 12.48
CA PRO A 79 -28.69 21.32 11.62
C PRO A 79 -28.07 20.40 10.57
N ALA A 80 -28.13 20.92 9.35
CA ALA A 80 -27.65 20.34 8.12
C ALA A 80 -26.11 20.36 8.02
N SER A 81 -25.60 19.38 7.28
CA SER A 81 -24.24 19.27 6.77
C SER A 81 -23.92 20.41 5.79
N ASN A 82 -22.96 21.27 6.14
CA ASN A 82 -22.39 22.28 5.25
C ASN A 82 -21.16 21.74 4.50
N LEU A 83 -21.23 21.73 3.16
CA LEU A 83 -20.09 21.57 2.24
C LEU A 83 -19.46 22.93 1.91
N TYR A 84 -19.09 23.68 2.94
CA TYR A 84 -18.22 24.86 2.85
C TYR A 84 -17.05 24.62 3.81
N SER A 85 -15.85 24.36 3.27
CA SER A 85 -14.64 24.31 4.09
C SER A 85 -14.48 25.67 4.78
N ALA A 86 -14.48 25.67 6.11
CA ALA A 86 -14.42 26.89 6.88
C ALA A 86 -13.07 27.57 6.67
N PRO A 87 -13.01 28.80 6.13
CA PRO A 87 -11.73 29.50 5.87
C PRO A 87 -10.96 29.84 7.15
N SER A 88 -11.59 29.69 8.33
CA SER A 88 -11.02 29.95 9.64
C SER A 88 -10.58 28.70 10.42
N SER A 89 -10.61 27.51 9.82
CA SER A 89 -10.32 26.24 10.49
C SER A 89 -9.40 25.36 9.64
N CYS A 90 -8.61 24.52 10.29
CA CYS A 90 -7.77 23.52 9.66
C CYS A 90 -8.45 22.18 9.34
N GLN A 91 -9.74 22.03 9.68
CA GLN A 91 -10.50 20.81 9.36
C GLN A 91 -10.51 20.55 7.85
N GLY A 92 -9.78 19.51 7.42
CA GLY A 92 -9.64 19.16 6.00
C GLY A 92 -8.74 20.10 5.18
N ARG A 93 -7.93 20.94 5.84
CA ARG A 93 -7.02 21.93 5.23
C ARG A 93 -5.54 21.77 5.60
N CYS A 94 -5.18 20.78 6.42
CA CYS A 94 -3.77 20.53 6.77
C CYS A 94 -2.89 20.35 5.52
N HIS A 95 -1.71 20.99 5.52
CA HIS A 95 -0.74 20.97 4.42
C HIS A 95 -1.18 21.64 3.11
N GLU A 96 -2.20 22.50 3.16
CA GLU A 96 -2.61 23.27 1.98
C GLU A 96 -1.52 24.23 1.49
N ALA A 97 -1.56 24.57 0.20
CA ALA A 97 -0.73 25.65 -0.32
C ALA A 97 -1.23 27.00 0.23
N VAL A 98 -0.29 27.90 0.54
CA VAL A 98 -0.59 29.24 1.06
C VAL A 98 -1.47 30.01 0.06
N ASP A 99 -2.72 30.30 0.45
CA ASP A 99 -3.62 31.20 -0.29
C ASP A 99 -3.81 32.52 0.46
N LYS A 100 -3.38 33.62 -0.15
CA LYS A 100 -3.45 34.98 0.43
C LYS A 100 -4.87 35.47 0.72
N HIS A 101 -5.90 34.79 0.21
CA HIS A 101 -7.30 35.13 0.47
C HIS A 101 -7.86 34.45 1.72
N HIS A 102 -7.12 33.50 2.32
CA HIS A 102 -7.52 32.88 3.59
C HIS A 102 -7.13 33.74 4.79
N PRO A 103 -7.99 33.83 5.83
CA PRO A 103 -7.70 34.60 7.04
C PRO A 103 -6.65 33.92 7.93
N CYS A 104 -6.47 32.61 7.78
CA CYS A 104 -5.48 31.80 8.47
C CYS A 104 -5.09 30.60 7.60
N HIS A 105 -3.94 30.01 7.87
CA HIS A 105 -3.34 28.96 7.08
C HIS A 105 -3.10 27.69 7.88
N CYS A 106 -3.00 26.58 7.17
CA CYS A 106 -2.76 25.26 7.76
C CYS A 106 -1.57 24.56 7.10
N ASP A 107 -0.68 25.35 6.48
CA ASP A 107 0.57 24.86 5.91
C ASP A 107 1.64 24.70 7.00
N VAL A 108 2.65 23.87 6.72
CA VAL A 108 3.72 23.53 7.68
C VAL A 108 4.56 24.72 8.17
N ARG A 109 4.46 25.89 7.53
CA ARG A 109 5.20 27.10 7.91
C ARG A 109 4.31 28.16 8.55
N CYS A 110 3.02 27.90 8.75
CA CYS A 110 2.13 28.93 9.30
C CYS A 110 2.58 29.42 10.69
N GLN A 111 3.25 28.56 11.47
CA GLN A 111 3.81 28.91 12.78
C GLN A 111 4.97 29.92 12.65
N GLU A 112 5.80 29.80 11.60
CA GLU A 112 6.89 30.75 11.32
C GLU A 112 6.35 32.15 11.02
N PHE A 113 5.20 32.22 10.36
CA PHE A 113 4.56 33.46 9.95
C PHE A 113 3.49 33.96 10.94
N GLY A 114 3.20 33.20 12.00
CA GLY A 114 2.19 33.54 12.99
C GLY A 114 0.78 33.67 12.41
N ASN A 115 0.47 32.92 11.34
CA ASN A 115 -0.78 33.00 10.60
C ASN A 115 -1.56 31.67 10.58
N CYS A 116 -1.25 30.75 11.50
CA CYS A 116 -1.99 29.50 11.65
C CYS A 116 -3.46 29.72 12.04
N CYS A 117 -4.35 28.82 11.63
CA CYS A 117 -5.68 28.77 12.23
C CYS A 117 -5.59 28.36 13.71
N GLU A 118 -6.57 28.75 14.52
CA GLU A 118 -6.57 28.51 15.97
C GLU A 118 -6.52 27.01 16.32
N ASP A 119 -7.10 26.18 15.46
CA ASP A 119 -7.14 24.72 15.56
C ASP A 119 -5.98 24.02 14.85
N PHE A 120 -4.96 24.75 14.39
CA PHE A 120 -3.81 24.15 13.72
C PHE A 120 -3.04 23.18 14.62
N GLU A 121 -2.81 23.53 15.89
CA GLU A 121 -2.10 22.65 16.83
C GLU A 121 -2.87 21.35 17.08
N THR A 122 -4.20 21.44 17.21
CA THR A 122 -5.03 20.30 17.54
C THR A 122 -5.31 19.41 16.33
N LEU A 123 -5.38 19.98 15.12
CA LEU A 123 -5.74 19.25 13.90
C LEU A 123 -4.55 18.90 13.01
N CYS A 124 -3.51 19.73 12.96
CA CYS A 124 -2.41 19.59 12.01
C CYS A 124 -1.02 19.39 12.65
N ALA A 125 -0.78 19.80 13.91
CA ALA A 125 0.54 19.59 14.53
C ALA A 125 0.87 18.11 14.75
N HIS A 126 -0.14 17.24 14.80
CA HIS A 126 0.04 15.78 14.81
C HIS A 126 0.15 15.17 13.40
N GLU A 127 -0.17 15.92 12.34
CA GLU A 127 -0.17 15.44 10.96
C GLU A 127 1.09 15.85 10.16
N GLY A 128 2.07 16.51 10.79
CA GLY A 128 3.19 17.12 10.06
C GLY A 128 4.47 17.21 10.87
N PHE A 129 5.17 16.09 11.02
CA PHE A 129 6.45 15.97 11.74
C PHE A 129 7.61 16.74 11.08
N SER A 130 7.55 18.07 11.11
CA SER A 130 8.46 18.95 10.36
C SER A 130 9.31 19.89 11.23
N HIS A 131 9.72 19.44 12.42
CA HIS A 131 10.95 19.94 13.05
C HIS A 131 12.03 18.85 13.03
N SER A 132 13.25 19.21 12.66
CA SER A 132 14.39 18.26 12.68
C SER A 132 14.71 17.75 14.09
N SER A 133 14.23 18.45 15.13
CA SER A 133 14.35 18.05 16.54
C SER A 133 13.43 16.89 16.91
N ASP A 134 12.36 16.67 16.14
CA ASP A 134 11.33 15.68 16.44
C ASP A 134 11.54 14.40 15.63
N ALA A 135 12.60 14.33 14.82
CA ALA A 135 12.92 13.13 14.06
C ALA A 135 13.58 12.09 14.98
N ILE A 136 13.01 10.89 15.04
CA ILE A 136 13.65 9.75 15.73
C ILE A 136 15.04 9.56 15.11
N THR A 137 16.10 9.61 15.92
CA THR A 137 17.50 9.50 15.49
C THR A 137 17.88 8.06 15.10
N ASN A 138 19.02 7.88 14.41
CA ASN A 138 19.47 6.53 14.05
C ASN A 138 19.90 5.74 15.28
N GLU A 139 20.49 6.43 16.26
CA GLU A 139 20.92 5.88 17.54
C GLU A 139 19.72 5.37 18.35
N GLU A 140 18.61 6.11 18.34
CA GLU A 140 17.34 5.67 18.94
C GLU A 140 16.78 4.43 18.23
N ILE A 141 16.76 4.40 16.88
CA ILE A 141 16.31 3.23 16.10
C ILE A 141 17.16 2.00 16.41
N GLN A 142 18.48 2.14 16.45
CA GLN A 142 19.39 1.05 16.80
C GLN A 142 19.16 0.57 18.24
N SER A 143 18.97 1.50 19.18
CA SER A 143 18.68 1.17 20.59
C SER A 143 17.37 0.39 20.75
N ILE A 144 16.26 0.87 20.15
CA ILE A 144 14.97 0.19 20.26
C ILE A 144 14.95 -1.15 19.51
N SER A 145 15.61 -1.26 18.35
CA SER A 145 15.69 -2.54 17.62
C SER A 145 16.44 -3.62 18.41
N GLU A 146 17.47 -3.26 19.19
CA GLU A 146 18.14 -4.18 20.12
C GLU A 146 17.23 -4.64 21.27
N LYS A 147 16.36 -3.76 21.77
CA LYS A 147 15.39 -4.13 22.81
C LYS A 147 14.33 -5.08 22.25
N ILE A 148 13.76 -4.76 21.08
CA ILE A 148 12.83 -5.64 20.35
C ILE A 148 13.46 -7.01 20.09
N TYR A 149 14.72 -7.06 19.65
CA TYR A 149 15.47 -8.31 19.44
C TYR A 149 15.60 -9.16 20.70
N LYS A 150 15.86 -8.53 21.85
CA LYS A 150 15.97 -9.22 23.15
C LYS A 150 14.60 -9.67 23.67
N ALA A 151 13.55 -8.91 23.39
CA ALA A 151 12.18 -9.18 23.83
C ALA A 151 11.50 -10.31 23.03
N ASP A 152 12.01 -10.66 21.84
CA ASP A 152 11.47 -11.74 21.01
C ASP A 152 11.76 -13.12 21.63
N THR A 153 10.93 -13.50 22.59
CA THR A 153 10.94 -14.81 23.24
C THR A 153 10.19 -15.88 22.43
N ASN A 154 9.41 -15.46 21.43
CA ASN A 154 8.62 -16.35 20.60
C ASN A 154 9.36 -16.84 19.35
N LYS A 155 10.52 -16.27 19.00
CA LYS A 155 11.41 -16.78 17.95
C LYS A 155 11.76 -18.26 18.09
N ALA A 156 12.10 -18.86 16.95
CA ALA A 156 12.70 -20.17 16.87
C ALA A 156 14.03 -20.22 17.63
N GLN A 157 14.29 -21.34 18.28
CA GLN A 157 15.63 -21.66 18.77
C GLN A 157 16.41 -22.41 17.70
N LYS A 158 17.73 -22.53 17.87
CA LYS A 158 18.61 -23.25 16.93
C LYS A 158 18.16 -24.68 16.62
N ALA A 159 17.50 -25.35 17.56
CA ALA A 159 16.99 -26.71 17.38
C ALA A 159 15.60 -26.77 16.72
N ASP A 160 14.90 -25.64 16.61
CA ASP A 160 13.55 -25.59 16.05
C ASP A 160 13.55 -25.53 14.52
N ILE A 161 14.65 -25.14 13.88
CA ILE A 161 14.76 -25.04 12.42
C ILE A 161 16.09 -25.65 11.98
N VAL A 162 16.06 -26.48 10.94
CA VAL A 162 17.27 -26.99 10.26
C VAL A 162 17.18 -26.66 8.79
N LEU A 163 18.09 -25.78 8.35
CA LEU A 163 18.20 -25.38 6.95
C LEU A 163 19.21 -26.25 6.21
N ASN A 164 18.92 -26.53 4.94
CA ASN A 164 19.84 -27.06 3.96
C ASN A 164 20.17 -25.95 2.95
N SER A 165 21.10 -25.08 3.32
CA SER A 165 21.45 -23.87 2.54
C SER A 165 22.03 -24.15 1.15
N GLN A 166 22.50 -25.38 0.90
CA GLN A 166 23.02 -25.84 -0.38
C GLN A 166 24.03 -24.88 -1.01
N ASN A 167 23.73 -24.30 -2.18
CA ASN A 167 24.67 -23.51 -2.96
C ASN A 167 24.45 -22.01 -2.82
N ARG A 168 25.55 -21.29 -2.59
CA ARG A 168 25.61 -19.84 -2.68
C ARG A 168 26.04 -19.41 -4.09
N ILE A 169 25.33 -18.47 -4.69
CA ILE A 169 25.73 -17.86 -5.97
C ILE A 169 26.14 -16.39 -5.80
N PRO A 170 26.97 -15.83 -6.70
CA PRO A 170 27.24 -14.40 -6.68
C PRO A 170 26.00 -13.60 -7.13
N PRO A 171 25.78 -12.36 -6.61
CA PRO A 171 24.63 -11.54 -7.01
C PRO A 171 24.51 -11.29 -8.52
N SER A 172 25.63 -11.29 -9.26
CA SER A 172 25.64 -11.14 -10.73
C SER A 172 24.95 -12.27 -11.48
N GLU A 173 24.79 -13.44 -10.86
CA GLU A 173 24.16 -14.61 -11.47
C GLU A 173 22.68 -14.73 -11.07
N SER A 174 22.18 -13.80 -10.26
CA SER A 174 20.82 -13.90 -9.71
C SER A 174 19.71 -13.84 -10.77
N GLY A 175 19.96 -13.19 -11.91
CA GLY A 175 19.00 -13.14 -13.02
C GLY A 175 18.92 -14.40 -13.88
N ASN A 176 19.78 -15.41 -13.66
CA ASN A 176 19.93 -16.55 -14.58
C ASN A 176 18.79 -17.57 -14.51
N GLN A 177 17.99 -17.57 -13.45
CA GLN A 177 16.87 -18.50 -13.22
C GLN A 177 17.27 -19.98 -13.29
N VAL A 178 18.47 -20.29 -12.78
CA VAL A 178 18.99 -21.66 -12.72
C VAL A 178 18.81 -22.18 -11.30
N ASP A 179 18.15 -23.33 -11.18
CA ASP A 179 18.11 -24.06 -9.94
C ASP A 179 19.48 -24.71 -9.67
N CYS A 180 20.10 -24.30 -8.57
CA CYS A 180 21.37 -24.83 -8.07
C CYS A 180 21.18 -25.63 -6.78
N CYS A 181 19.96 -25.79 -6.29
CA CYS A 181 19.61 -26.31 -4.97
C CYS A 181 18.39 -27.25 -5.06
N PRO A 182 18.54 -28.44 -5.68
CA PRO A 182 17.41 -29.32 -6.00
C PRO A 182 16.69 -29.93 -4.79
N GLU A 183 17.20 -29.73 -3.57
CA GLU A 183 16.58 -30.18 -2.33
C GLU A 183 15.84 -29.02 -1.63
N PRO A 184 14.83 -29.29 -0.79
CA PRO A 184 14.19 -28.24 0.00
C PRO A 184 15.16 -27.49 0.91
N LEU A 185 14.92 -26.20 1.10
CA LEU A 185 15.65 -25.37 2.06
C LEU A 185 15.36 -25.80 3.49
N PHE A 186 14.09 -25.98 3.86
CA PHE A 186 13.71 -26.37 5.21
C PHE A 186 13.64 -27.89 5.35
N THR A 187 14.71 -28.50 5.84
CA THR A 187 14.71 -29.94 6.13
C THR A 187 13.94 -30.31 7.40
N TYR A 188 13.83 -29.36 8.34
CA TYR A 188 13.04 -29.53 9.55
C TYR A 188 12.59 -28.18 10.10
N VAL A 189 11.32 -28.11 10.54
CA VAL A 189 10.78 -27.05 11.38
C VAL A 189 9.95 -27.69 12.50
N SER A 190 10.18 -27.24 13.74
CA SER A 190 9.40 -27.60 14.92
C SER A 190 8.04 -26.91 14.86
N GLU A 191 7.03 -27.58 14.34
CA GLU A 191 5.66 -27.03 14.21
C GLU A 191 4.98 -26.72 15.55
N LYS A 192 5.62 -27.07 16.68
CA LYS A 192 5.24 -26.57 18.00
C LYS A 192 5.29 -25.04 18.06
N LEU A 193 6.15 -24.39 17.26
CA LEU A 193 6.15 -22.94 17.07
C LEU A 193 4.78 -22.43 16.62
N PHE A 194 4.12 -23.15 15.70
CA PHE A 194 2.83 -22.75 15.12
C PHE A 194 1.66 -22.90 16.08
N SER A 195 1.86 -23.59 17.20
CA SER A 195 0.88 -23.64 18.29
C SER A 195 0.97 -22.44 19.23
N LYS A 196 2.01 -21.61 19.12
CA LYS A 196 2.10 -20.35 19.89
C LYS A 196 1.01 -19.38 19.40
N PRO A 197 0.36 -18.60 20.29
CA PRO A 197 -0.78 -17.76 19.90
C PRO A 197 -0.51 -16.81 18.73
N THR A 198 0.65 -16.14 18.72
CA THR A 198 0.99 -15.17 17.67
C THR A 198 1.25 -15.83 16.31
N TYR A 199 1.90 -16.99 16.29
CA TYR A 199 2.09 -17.78 15.07
C TYR A 199 0.77 -18.33 14.54
N ALA A 200 -0.07 -18.89 15.40
CA ALA A 200 -1.38 -19.43 15.00
C ALA A 200 -2.26 -18.34 14.38
N ALA A 201 -2.33 -17.16 15.02
CA ALA A 201 -3.09 -16.03 14.50
C ALA A 201 -2.53 -15.51 13.16
N PHE A 202 -1.20 -15.45 13.02
CA PHE A 202 -0.54 -15.05 11.79
C PHE A 202 -0.79 -16.04 10.64
N ILE A 203 -0.72 -17.35 10.90
CA ILE A 203 -1.00 -18.39 9.88
C ILE A 203 -2.45 -18.33 9.42
N ASN A 204 -3.40 -18.07 10.33
CA ASN A 204 -4.80 -17.87 9.95
C ASN A 204 -4.95 -16.70 8.96
N LEU A 205 -4.23 -15.60 9.18
CA LEU A 205 -4.21 -14.50 8.21
C LEU A 205 -3.68 -14.95 6.86
N LEU A 206 -2.54 -15.64 6.80
CA LEU A 206 -1.95 -16.11 5.53
C LEU A 206 -2.91 -16.95 4.69
N ASN A 207 -3.80 -17.72 5.33
CA ASN A 207 -4.78 -18.57 4.65
C ASN A 207 -5.90 -17.78 3.95
N ASN A 208 -6.06 -16.50 4.27
CA ASN A 208 -7.11 -15.65 3.70
C ASN A 208 -6.74 -15.02 2.36
N TYR A 209 -5.44 -14.93 2.07
CA TYR A 209 -4.93 -14.20 0.91
C TYR A 209 -4.68 -15.13 -0.25
N GLN A 210 -5.13 -14.71 -1.44
CA GLN A 210 -4.82 -15.37 -2.70
C GLN A 210 -3.61 -14.69 -3.33
N ARG A 211 -2.79 -15.44 -4.05
CA ARG A 211 -1.56 -14.93 -4.65
C ARG A 211 -1.77 -14.06 -5.91
N GLU A 212 -2.93 -14.19 -6.56
CA GLU A 212 -3.21 -13.50 -7.81
C GLU A 212 -3.70 -12.06 -7.55
N THR A 213 -2.98 -11.07 -8.10
CA THR A 213 -3.39 -9.66 -8.01
C THR A 213 -4.41 -9.29 -9.09
N GLY A 214 -5.17 -8.21 -8.87
CA GLY A 214 -6.11 -7.68 -9.86
C GLY A 214 -7.52 -8.26 -9.80
N HIS A 215 -7.90 -8.82 -8.65
CA HIS A 215 -9.30 -9.04 -8.27
C HIS A 215 -9.54 -8.28 -6.97
N GLY A 216 -10.62 -7.49 -6.89
CA GLY A 216 -10.95 -6.76 -5.66
C GLY A 216 -11.03 -7.68 -4.44
N GLU A 217 -10.31 -7.34 -3.38
CA GLU A 217 -10.31 -8.13 -2.15
C GLU A 217 -11.56 -7.80 -1.32
N HIS A 218 -12.42 -8.80 -1.13
CA HIS A 218 -13.57 -8.69 -0.23
C HIS A 218 -13.39 -9.62 0.96
N PHE A 219 -12.97 -9.05 2.09
CA PHE A 219 -12.86 -9.78 3.34
C PHE A 219 -14.23 -10.04 3.96
N SER A 220 -14.50 -11.30 4.31
CA SER A 220 -15.63 -11.67 5.15
C SER A 220 -15.47 -11.13 6.57
N ALA A 221 -16.56 -11.09 7.33
CA ALA A 221 -16.54 -10.69 8.74
C ALA A 221 -15.58 -11.56 9.58
N GLN A 222 -15.42 -12.85 9.24
CA GLN A 222 -14.46 -13.73 9.88
C GLN A 222 -13.02 -13.29 9.60
N GLN A 223 -12.69 -13.00 8.34
CA GLN A 223 -11.33 -12.60 7.95
C GLN A 223 -10.94 -11.25 8.58
N LEU A 224 -11.88 -10.31 8.68
CA LEU A 224 -11.67 -9.07 9.42
C LEU A 224 -11.46 -9.32 10.92
N ALA A 225 -12.20 -10.25 11.52
CA ALA A 225 -12.01 -10.64 12.92
C ALA A 225 -10.65 -11.35 13.15
N GLU A 226 -10.11 -12.04 12.15
CA GLU A 226 -8.77 -12.64 12.21
C GLU A 226 -7.67 -11.57 12.21
N GLN A 227 -7.84 -10.45 11.50
CA GLN A 227 -6.93 -9.29 11.60
C GLN A 227 -6.92 -8.72 13.02
N ASP A 228 -8.10 -8.55 13.61
CA ASP A 228 -8.24 -8.07 14.99
C ASP A 228 -7.64 -9.06 16.00
N ALA A 229 -7.85 -10.37 15.78
CA ALA A 229 -7.28 -11.41 16.62
C ALA A 229 -5.75 -11.41 16.57
N PHE A 230 -5.15 -11.28 15.39
CA PHE A 230 -3.70 -11.18 15.25
C PHE A 230 -3.14 -9.97 15.99
N LEU A 231 -3.67 -8.78 15.74
CA LEU A 231 -3.25 -7.55 16.44
C LEU A 231 -3.37 -7.71 17.95
N LYS A 232 -4.48 -8.27 18.42
CA LYS A 232 -4.68 -8.55 19.85
C LYS A 232 -3.66 -9.51 20.43
N GLU A 233 -3.26 -10.57 19.71
CA GLU A 233 -2.25 -11.52 20.21
C GLU A 233 -0.85 -10.90 20.25
N ILE A 234 -0.44 -10.18 19.19
CA ILE A 234 0.91 -9.59 19.16
C ILE A 234 1.07 -8.47 20.19
N MET A 235 0.03 -7.69 20.46
CA MET A 235 0.08 -6.60 21.45
C MET A 235 0.27 -7.08 22.89
N LYS A 236 0.06 -8.39 23.18
CA LYS A 236 0.35 -8.98 24.51
C LYS A 236 1.85 -9.27 24.71
N THR A 237 2.67 -9.10 23.69
CA THR A 237 4.08 -9.51 23.71
C THR A 237 4.97 -8.36 24.17
N ALA A 238 6.06 -8.69 24.85
CA ALA A 238 7.09 -7.71 25.21
C ALA A 238 7.70 -6.99 23.99
N VAL A 239 7.66 -7.61 22.80
CA VAL A 239 8.10 -7.01 21.54
C VAL A 239 7.26 -5.79 21.18
N MET A 240 5.94 -5.92 21.20
CA MET A 240 5.03 -4.83 20.87
C MET A 240 4.91 -3.81 21.99
N GLU A 241 5.09 -4.24 23.25
CA GLU A 241 5.21 -3.34 24.41
C GLU A 241 6.41 -2.40 24.25
N GLU A 242 7.61 -2.93 23.96
CA GLU A 242 8.81 -2.10 23.72
C GLU A 242 8.61 -1.10 22.57
N LEU A 243 8.01 -1.55 21.46
CA LEU A 243 7.72 -0.68 20.32
C LEU A 243 6.74 0.44 20.67
N TYR A 244 5.60 0.09 21.29
CA TYR A 244 4.58 1.06 21.66
C TYR A 244 5.13 2.07 22.67
N ASP A 245 5.79 1.59 23.73
CA ASP A 245 6.40 2.45 24.75
C ASP A 245 7.36 3.44 24.10
N PHE A 246 8.25 2.97 23.24
CA PHE A 246 9.18 3.84 22.53
C PHE A 246 8.44 4.90 21.70
N LEU A 247 7.47 4.50 20.89
CA LEU A 247 6.75 5.43 20.01
C LEU A 247 5.87 6.42 20.80
N HIS A 248 5.31 6.00 21.93
CA HIS A 248 4.59 6.87 22.86
C HIS A 248 5.54 7.91 23.49
N HIS A 249 6.72 7.51 23.97
CA HIS A 249 7.73 8.45 24.48
C HIS A 249 8.24 9.42 23.41
N GLN A 250 8.21 9.01 22.14
CA GLN A 250 8.54 9.85 20.98
C GLN A 250 7.33 10.70 20.50
N ASN A 251 6.25 10.76 21.29
CA ASN A 251 5.01 11.48 21.00
C ASN A 251 4.38 11.10 19.64
N ARG A 252 4.53 9.85 19.20
CA ARG A 252 3.95 9.34 17.94
C ARG A 252 2.52 8.87 18.10
N TYR A 253 2.18 8.37 19.28
CA TYR A 253 0.85 7.89 19.65
C TYR A 253 0.57 8.29 21.07
N SER A 254 -0.65 8.75 21.35
CA SER A 254 -1.06 9.15 22.70
C SER A 254 -1.62 7.98 23.50
N THR A 255 -2.13 6.94 22.83
CA THR A 255 -2.71 5.76 23.46
C THR A 255 -2.41 4.48 22.69
N GLU A 256 -2.43 3.34 23.38
CA GLU A 256 -2.23 2.03 22.75
C GLU A 256 -3.34 1.73 21.74
N GLN A 257 -4.58 2.16 22.03
CA GLN A 257 -5.70 2.00 21.11
C GLN A 257 -5.49 2.76 19.80
N GLU A 258 -4.95 3.98 19.87
CA GLU A 258 -4.59 4.75 18.67
C GLU A 258 -3.52 4.03 17.86
N PHE A 259 -2.48 3.53 18.52
CA PHE A 259 -1.41 2.77 17.88
C PHE A 259 -1.94 1.50 17.19
N VAL A 260 -2.77 0.70 17.87
CA VAL A 260 -3.37 -0.51 17.30
C VAL A 260 -4.28 -0.19 16.11
N ASN A 261 -5.09 0.87 16.20
CA ASN A 261 -5.91 1.32 15.08
C ASN A 261 -5.06 1.76 13.89
N ASP A 262 -3.93 2.41 14.14
CA ASP A 262 -3.01 2.84 13.09
C ASP A 262 -2.31 1.64 12.45
N LEU A 263 -1.83 0.66 13.24
CA LEU A 263 -1.27 -0.59 12.73
C LEU A 263 -2.29 -1.32 11.85
N LYS A 264 -3.56 -1.36 12.27
CA LYS A 264 -4.62 -2.01 11.50
C LYS A 264 -4.77 -1.37 10.11
N ASN A 265 -4.88 -0.05 10.07
CA ASN A 265 -5.00 0.66 8.79
C ASN A 265 -3.71 0.60 7.96
N MET A 266 -2.55 0.75 8.59
CA MET A 266 -1.23 0.72 7.96
C MET A 266 -1.00 -0.58 7.20
N TRP A 267 -1.31 -1.72 7.83
CA TRP A 267 -1.00 -3.05 7.31
C TRP A 267 -2.15 -3.71 6.56
N PHE A 268 -3.39 -3.57 7.03
CA PHE A 268 -4.56 -4.25 6.45
C PHE A 268 -5.47 -3.32 5.65
N GLY A 269 -5.22 -2.02 5.67
CA GLY A 269 -5.96 -1.07 4.84
C GLY A 269 -5.73 -1.35 3.36
N LEU A 270 -6.82 -1.50 2.62
CA LEU A 270 -6.79 -1.86 1.20
C LEU A 270 -6.48 -0.66 0.30
N TYR A 271 -5.62 -0.87 -0.68
CA TYR A 271 -5.29 0.10 -1.72
C TYR A 271 -5.14 -0.58 -3.09
N SER A 272 -5.20 0.22 -4.17
CA SER A 272 -5.22 -0.28 -5.56
C SER A 272 -3.86 -0.30 -6.22
N ARG A 273 -3.22 -1.45 -6.41
CA ARG A 273 -1.96 -1.56 -7.16
C ARG A 273 -2.16 -1.66 -8.68
N GLY A 274 -3.39 -1.86 -9.14
CA GLY A 274 -3.80 -1.97 -10.55
C GLY A 274 -4.83 -0.93 -11.00
N ASN A 275 -5.59 -1.26 -12.05
CA ASN A 275 -6.72 -0.47 -12.55
C ASN A 275 -8.03 -0.76 -11.80
N GLU A 276 -8.05 -1.77 -10.92
CA GLU A 276 -9.21 -2.15 -10.11
C GLU A 276 -9.13 -1.57 -8.69
N GLU A 277 -10.28 -1.39 -8.05
CA GLU A 277 -10.39 -0.77 -6.73
C GLU A 277 -10.06 -1.77 -5.61
N ARG A 278 -9.10 -1.42 -4.73
CA ARG A 278 -8.78 -2.09 -3.45
C ARG A 278 -8.42 -3.58 -3.55
N ASP A 279 -7.34 -3.88 -4.29
CA ASP A 279 -6.88 -5.25 -4.58
C ASP A 279 -5.64 -5.69 -3.77
N SER A 280 -5.16 -4.87 -2.83
CA SER A 280 -3.91 -5.17 -2.11
C SER A 280 -3.84 -4.53 -0.73
N SER A 281 -3.10 -5.17 0.18
CA SER A 281 -2.71 -4.62 1.48
C SER A 281 -1.20 -4.75 1.75
N GLY A 282 -0.70 -3.99 2.74
CA GLY A 282 0.70 -4.10 3.16
C GLY A 282 1.04 -5.48 3.72
N PHE A 283 0.11 -6.07 4.47
CA PHE A 283 0.26 -7.43 5.02
C PHE A 283 0.35 -8.47 3.91
N GLU A 284 -0.60 -8.45 2.97
CA GLU A 284 -0.61 -9.35 1.83
C GLU A 284 0.70 -9.28 1.07
N HIS A 285 1.10 -8.08 0.66
CA HIS A 285 2.30 -7.91 -0.14
C HIS A 285 3.56 -8.40 0.56
N VAL A 286 3.76 -8.00 1.82
CA VAL A 286 5.02 -8.30 2.55
C VAL A 286 5.05 -9.76 3.00
N PHE A 287 4.00 -10.20 3.68
CA PHE A 287 3.98 -11.48 4.40
C PHE A 287 3.39 -12.63 3.58
N SER A 288 2.29 -12.41 2.83
CA SER A 288 1.67 -13.46 2.01
C SER A 288 2.37 -13.66 0.67
N GLY A 289 2.77 -12.56 0.03
CA GLY A 289 3.30 -12.51 -1.33
C GLY A 289 2.23 -12.36 -2.40
N GLU A 290 2.56 -11.65 -3.47
CA GLU A 290 1.68 -11.38 -4.61
C GLU A 290 2.39 -11.76 -5.92
N ILE A 291 1.63 -12.15 -6.94
CA ILE A 291 2.13 -12.28 -8.31
C ILE A 291 1.58 -11.15 -9.15
N LYS A 292 2.48 -10.37 -9.76
CA LYS A 292 2.14 -9.25 -10.64
C LYS A 292 2.91 -9.37 -11.95
N LYS A 293 2.17 -9.39 -13.07
CA LYS A 293 2.74 -9.50 -14.43
C LYS A 293 3.72 -10.68 -14.59
N GLY A 294 3.36 -11.83 -14.02
CA GLY A 294 4.17 -13.05 -14.09
C GLY A 294 5.47 -13.01 -13.27
N LYS A 295 5.54 -12.15 -12.24
CA LYS A 295 6.65 -12.10 -11.30
C LYS A 295 6.13 -12.08 -9.87
N VAL A 296 6.85 -12.74 -8.97
CA VAL A 296 6.58 -12.64 -7.53
C VAL A 296 7.01 -11.26 -7.05
N THR A 297 6.07 -10.50 -6.51
CA THR A 297 6.28 -9.19 -5.90
C THR A 297 5.95 -9.30 -4.42
N GLY A 298 6.89 -8.98 -3.53
CA GLY A 298 6.75 -9.25 -2.10
C GLY A 298 7.20 -10.66 -1.72
N PHE A 299 6.55 -11.31 -0.76
CA PHE A 299 6.91 -12.64 -0.23
C PHE A 299 8.28 -12.62 0.49
N HIS A 300 8.31 -12.07 1.71
CA HIS A 300 9.52 -11.88 2.51
C HIS A 300 9.49 -12.58 3.87
N ASN A 301 8.57 -13.52 4.08
CA ASN A 301 8.35 -14.17 5.37
C ASN A 301 8.69 -15.66 5.35
N TRP A 302 9.46 -16.11 6.35
CA TRP A 302 9.94 -17.49 6.41
C TRP A 302 8.85 -18.51 6.74
N ILE A 303 7.82 -18.13 7.52
CA ILE A 303 6.70 -19.02 7.84
C ILE A 303 5.93 -19.32 6.57
N ARG A 304 5.59 -18.27 5.79
CA ARG A 304 4.95 -18.43 4.47
C ARG A 304 5.81 -19.27 3.54
N PHE A 305 7.13 -19.03 3.51
CA PHE A 305 8.05 -19.80 2.67
C PHE A 305 8.01 -21.28 3.03
N TYR A 306 8.20 -21.61 4.31
CA TYR A 306 8.18 -22.98 4.81
C TYR A 306 6.87 -23.70 4.47
N LEU A 307 5.72 -23.06 4.74
CA LEU A 307 4.42 -23.67 4.47
C LEU A 307 4.22 -23.97 2.98
N GLN A 308 4.63 -23.06 2.10
CA GLN A 308 4.50 -23.22 0.65
C GLN A 308 5.52 -24.20 0.06
N GLU A 309 6.75 -24.26 0.60
CA GLU A 309 7.76 -25.26 0.22
C GLU A 309 7.28 -26.66 0.61
N LYS A 310 6.71 -26.81 1.81
CA LYS A 310 6.12 -28.07 2.28
C LYS A 310 4.95 -28.55 1.40
N GLU A 311 4.20 -27.63 0.81
CA GLU A 311 3.13 -27.92 -0.16
C GLU A 311 3.65 -28.21 -1.58
N GLY A 312 4.97 -28.07 -1.82
CA GLY A 312 5.59 -28.22 -3.14
C GLY A 312 5.31 -27.06 -4.09
N LEU A 313 4.88 -25.91 -3.56
CA LEU A 313 4.59 -24.70 -4.33
C LEU A 313 5.80 -23.76 -4.41
N VAL A 314 6.70 -23.82 -3.44
CA VAL A 314 7.98 -23.09 -3.48
C VAL A 314 9.10 -24.05 -3.77
N ASP A 315 9.97 -23.65 -4.69
CA ASP A 315 11.19 -24.35 -5.07
C ASP A 315 12.39 -23.42 -4.87
N TYR A 316 13.28 -23.77 -3.95
CA TYR A 316 14.42 -22.97 -3.53
C TYR A 316 15.59 -23.15 -4.49
N TYR A 317 16.06 -22.08 -5.14
CA TYR A 317 17.07 -22.19 -6.20
C TYR A 317 18.49 -21.96 -5.70
N SER A 318 18.68 -20.98 -4.81
CA SER A 318 19.98 -20.63 -4.21
C SER A 318 19.84 -19.48 -3.20
N HIS A 319 20.94 -19.14 -2.52
CA HIS A 319 21.05 -17.89 -1.77
C HIS A 319 22.22 -17.04 -2.27
N ILE A 320 22.11 -15.72 -2.11
CA ILE A 320 23.19 -14.76 -2.42
C ILE A 320 23.82 -14.16 -1.14
N TYR A 321 23.07 -14.21 -0.05
CA TYR A 321 23.47 -13.74 1.26
C TYR A 321 22.91 -14.69 2.31
N ASP A 322 23.78 -15.06 3.23
CA ASP A 322 23.48 -15.81 4.44
C ASP A 322 24.16 -15.04 5.58
N GLY A 323 23.40 -14.79 6.63
CA GLY A 323 23.81 -13.96 7.75
C GLY A 323 25.02 -14.55 8.48
N PRO A 324 25.84 -13.72 9.15
CA PRO A 324 26.95 -14.23 9.95
C PRO A 324 26.51 -14.86 11.29
N TRP A 325 25.20 -14.98 11.54
CA TRP A 325 24.67 -15.43 12.83
C TRP A 325 24.60 -16.95 12.91
N ASP A 326 24.79 -17.50 14.10
CA ASP A 326 24.67 -18.93 14.38
C ASP A 326 23.38 -19.28 15.15
N SER A 327 22.45 -18.31 15.19
CA SER A 327 21.19 -18.31 15.94
C SER A 327 20.13 -17.46 15.24
N TYR A 328 18.89 -17.53 15.72
CA TYR A 328 17.74 -16.83 15.14
C TYR A 328 17.35 -15.54 15.88
N PRO A 329 16.70 -14.57 15.19
CA PRO A 329 16.46 -14.57 13.74
C PRO A 329 17.75 -14.37 12.92
N ASP A 330 17.85 -15.12 11.83
CA ASP A 330 18.90 -15.03 10.81
C ASP A 330 18.37 -14.21 9.61
N VAL A 331 19.21 -13.80 8.66
CA VAL A 331 18.80 -13.13 7.41
C VAL A 331 19.33 -13.89 6.21
N LEU A 332 18.41 -14.37 5.39
CA LEU A 332 18.73 -15.06 4.15
C LEU A 332 18.18 -14.27 2.97
N ALA A 333 19.00 -14.05 1.94
CA ALA A 333 18.54 -13.53 0.64
C ALA A 333 18.55 -14.64 -0.39
N MET A 334 17.36 -15.05 -0.81
CA MET A 334 17.11 -16.28 -1.55
C MET A 334 16.58 -16.01 -2.94
N GLN A 335 16.83 -16.96 -3.81
CA GLN A 335 16.15 -17.12 -5.09
C GLN A 335 15.20 -18.29 -4.99
N PHE A 336 14.02 -18.15 -5.55
CA PHE A 336 13.06 -19.23 -5.55
C PHE A 336 12.06 -19.06 -6.67
N ASN A 337 11.47 -20.19 -7.06
CA ASN A 337 10.26 -20.23 -7.84
C ASN A 337 9.07 -20.43 -6.89
N TRP A 338 7.99 -19.70 -7.12
CA TRP A 338 6.72 -19.91 -6.43
C TRP A 338 5.64 -20.16 -7.47
N ASP A 339 5.19 -21.41 -7.55
CA ASP A 339 4.13 -21.88 -8.45
C ASP A 339 4.35 -21.49 -9.91
N GLY A 340 5.56 -21.73 -10.43
CA GLY A 340 5.95 -21.40 -11.79
C GLY A 340 6.48 -19.96 -11.95
N TYR A 341 6.39 -19.10 -10.94
CA TYR A 341 6.84 -17.71 -11.02
C TYR A 341 8.16 -17.49 -10.29
N TYR A 342 9.15 -17.01 -11.03
CA TYR A 342 10.49 -16.76 -10.49
C TYR A 342 10.55 -15.47 -9.66
N LYS A 343 11.22 -15.54 -8.51
CA LYS A 343 11.67 -14.40 -7.71
C LYS A 343 13.19 -14.33 -7.72
N GLU A 344 13.72 -13.25 -8.31
CA GLU A 344 15.16 -13.05 -8.48
C GLU A 344 15.92 -12.96 -7.15
N VAL A 345 15.43 -12.11 -6.24
CA VAL A 345 15.94 -12.03 -4.87
C VAL A 345 14.79 -11.69 -3.91
N GLY A 346 14.64 -12.48 -2.86
CA GLY A 346 13.81 -12.21 -1.69
C GLY A 346 14.60 -12.39 -0.42
N SER A 347 14.78 -11.31 0.34
CA SER A 347 15.37 -11.38 1.68
C SER A 347 14.30 -11.53 2.74
N ALA A 348 14.55 -12.41 3.71
CA ALA A 348 13.66 -12.71 4.81
C ALA A 348 14.45 -12.82 6.11
N PHE A 349 13.80 -12.49 7.22
CA PHE A 349 14.25 -12.97 8.53
C PHE A 349 13.85 -14.43 8.66
N ILE A 350 14.77 -15.30 9.06
CA ILE A 350 14.50 -16.72 9.29
C ILE A 350 14.40 -16.97 10.79
N GLY A 351 13.31 -17.60 11.24
CA GLY A 351 13.11 -17.99 12.63
C GLY A 351 12.65 -16.88 13.57
N SER A 352 12.41 -15.67 13.08
CA SER A 352 11.72 -14.59 13.82
C SER A 352 10.29 -14.97 14.17
N SER A 353 9.75 -14.39 15.26
CA SER A 353 8.31 -14.42 15.49
C SER A 353 7.56 -13.43 14.58
N PRO A 354 6.26 -13.65 14.30
CA PRO A 354 5.47 -12.70 13.51
C PRO A 354 5.48 -11.28 14.07
N GLU A 355 5.37 -11.13 15.39
CA GLU A 355 5.38 -9.84 16.08
C GLU A 355 6.72 -9.11 15.95
N PHE A 356 7.85 -9.83 15.88
CA PHE A 356 9.17 -9.22 15.70
C PHE A 356 9.33 -8.57 14.33
N GLU A 357 8.99 -9.28 13.25
CA GLU A 357 9.04 -8.72 11.90
C GLU A 357 8.05 -7.56 11.74
N PHE A 358 6.82 -7.75 12.23
CA PHE A 358 5.78 -6.73 12.20
C PHE A 358 6.18 -5.47 12.96
N ALA A 359 6.81 -5.61 14.13
CA ALA A 359 7.30 -4.50 14.94
C ALA A 359 8.42 -3.72 14.25
N LEU A 360 9.46 -4.40 13.76
CA LEU A 360 10.59 -3.73 13.11
C LEU A 360 10.19 -3.02 11.82
N TYR A 361 9.33 -3.65 11.02
CA TYR A 361 8.82 -3.03 9.79
C TYR A 361 7.94 -1.81 10.09
N SER A 362 7.08 -1.89 11.12
CA SER A 362 6.27 -0.75 11.57
C SER A 362 7.14 0.40 12.09
N LEU A 363 8.12 0.12 12.96
CA LEU A 363 9.10 1.09 13.46
C LEU A 363 9.77 1.83 12.30
N CYS A 364 10.30 1.07 11.34
CA CYS A 364 11.03 1.64 10.22
C CYS A 364 10.13 2.41 9.26
N PHE A 365 8.89 1.98 9.07
CA PHE A 365 7.91 2.73 8.28
C PHE A 365 7.56 4.06 8.93
N ILE A 366 7.32 4.07 10.25
CA ILE A 366 6.99 5.28 11.02
C ILE A 366 8.18 6.23 11.08
N ALA A 367 9.39 5.73 11.36
CA ALA A 367 10.57 6.56 11.56
C ALA A 367 11.25 6.99 10.25
N ARG A 368 11.16 6.19 9.19
CA ARG A 368 11.89 6.36 7.92
C ARG A 368 11.03 5.97 6.71
N PRO A 369 9.84 6.55 6.51
CA PRO A 369 8.95 6.16 5.42
C PRO A 369 9.65 6.30 4.05
N GLY A 370 9.70 5.20 3.29
CA GLY A 370 10.32 5.18 1.95
C GLY A 370 11.85 5.19 1.95
N LYS A 371 12.52 5.17 3.10
CA LYS A 371 13.98 5.28 3.23
C LYS A 371 14.58 4.06 3.92
N ARG A 372 15.87 3.81 3.67
CA ARG A 372 16.63 2.79 4.42
C ARG A 372 16.66 3.17 5.90
N CYS A 373 16.19 2.26 6.73
CA CYS A 373 16.15 2.35 8.18
C CYS A 373 17.27 1.49 8.77
N GLN A 374 18.23 2.11 9.45
CA GLN A 374 19.38 1.41 10.03
C GLN A 374 19.00 0.89 11.42
N VAL A 375 19.05 -0.42 11.62
CA VAL A 375 18.73 -1.12 12.87
C VAL A 375 19.96 -1.87 13.36
N SER A 376 19.94 -2.31 14.62
CA SER A 376 20.94 -3.20 15.18
C SER A 376 20.25 -4.39 15.83
N LEU A 377 20.69 -5.60 15.50
CA LEU A 377 20.15 -6.83 16.05
C LEU A 377 21.29 -7.68 16.62
N GLY A 378 21.31 -7.90 17.94
CA GLY A 378 22.35 -8.70 18.59
C GLY A 378 23.76 -8.11 18.44
N GLY A 379 23.87 -6.79 18.30
CA GLY A 379 25.11 -6.06 18.06
C GLY A 379 25.53 -5.96 16.59
N TYR A 380 24.74 -6.50 15.66
CA TYR A 380 25.05 -6.46 14.23
C TYR A 380 24.24 -5.38 13.50
N PRO A 381 24.90 -4.48 12.75
CA PRO A 381 24.19 -3.46 11.98
C PRO A 381 23.48 -4.09 10.78
N LEU A 382 22.21 -3.74 10.62
CA LEU A 382 21.37 -4.14 9.49
C LEU A 382 20.56 -2.96 8.98
N ALA A 383 19.94 -3.14 7.82
CA ALA A 383 19.02 -2.16 7.28
C ALA A 383 17.70 -2.82 6.91
N ILE A 384 16.62 -2.08 7.07
CA ILE A 384 15.28 -2.42 6.58
C ILE A 384 14.89 -1.36 5.57
N GLN A 385 14.34 -1.78 4.43
CA GLN A 385 13.75 -0.89 3.46
C GLN A 385 12.24 -1.02 3.55
N THR A 386 11.55 0.11 3.71
CA THR A 386 10.09 0.18 3.58
C THR A 386 9.73 1.08 2.40
N TYR A 387 8.59 0.81 1.76
CA TYR A 387 8.02 1.66 0.71
C TYR A 387 6.62 2.08 1.13
N THR A 388 6.27 3.32 0.80
CA THR A 388 4.95 3.90 1.05
C THR A 388 4.06 3.72 -0.16
N TRP A 389 2.78 3.44 0.09
CA TRP A 389 1.75 3.67 -0.90
C TRP A 389 1.23 5.10 -0.74
N ASP A 390 1.38 5.93 -1.77
CA ASP A 390 1.09 7.37 -1.70
C ASP A 390 -0.02 7.84 -2.64
N LYS A 391 -0.63 6.93 -3.43
CA LYS A 391 -1.75 7.28 -4.32
C LYS A 391 -3.07 7.48 -3.57
N THR A 392 -3.21 6.82 -2.43
CA THR A 392 -4.36 6.92 -1.54
C THR A 392 -3.86 7.00 -0.10
N THR A 393 -4.65 7.60 0.77
CA THR A 393 -4.36 7.75 2.20
C THR A 393 -5.49 7.17 3.04
N TYR A 394 -5.27 7.03 4.35
CA TYR A 394 -6.32 6.75 5.32
C TYR A 394 -6.28 7.79 6.45
N GLY A 395 -7.46 8.00 7.05
CA GLY A 395 -7.66 8.98 8.11
C GLY A 395 -7.08 10.34 7.74
N HIS A 396 -6.26 10.83 8.66
CA HIS A 396 -5.54 12.09 8.71
C HIS A 396 -4.35 12.16 7.72
N GLY A 397 -4.58 11.81 6.45
CA GLY A 397 -3.55 11.86 5.39
C GLY A 397 -2.44 10.81 5.51
N LYS A 398 -2.59 9.82 6.41
CA LYS A 398 -1.58 8.78 6.64
C LYS A 398 -1.47 7.83 5.44
N LYS A 399 -0.27 7.27 5.25
CA LYS A 399 0.07 6.41 4.12
C LYS A 399 0.10 4.95 4.54
N TYR A 400 -0.26 4.06 3.62
CA TYR A 400 -0.17 2.61 3.81
C TYR A 400 1.27 2.14 3.59
N ILE A 401 1.65 1.05 4.25
CA ILE A 401 2.89 0.37 3.92
C ILE A 401 2.68 -0.45 2.64
N ALA A 402 3.50 -0.19 1.62
CA ALA A 402 3.47 -0.94 0.38
C ALA A 402 4.35 -2.20 0.48
N THR A 403 5.59 -2.02 0.93
CA THR A 403 6.58 -3.10 0.96
C THR A 403 7.47 -2.88 2.16
N ALA A 404 7.94 -3.97 2.76
CA ALA A 404 8.98 -3.98 3.77
C ALA A 404 9.82 -5.24 3.60
N TYR A 405 11.13 -5.12 3.71
CA TYR A 405 12.04 -6.25 3.76
C TYR A 405 13.37 -5.84 4.42
N VAL A 406 14.05 -6.84 5.00
CA VAL A 406 15.43 -6.67 5.48
C VAL A 406 16.39 -6.60 4.29
N VAL A 407 17.31 -5.64 4.30
CA VAL A 407 18.28 -5.44 3.22
C VAL A 407 19.49 -6.33 3.50
N SER A 408 19.79 -7.26 2.59
CA SER A 408 21.08 -7.96 2.59
C SER A 408 22.18 -7.01 2.13
N SER A 409 23.41 -7.17 2.61
CA SER A 409 24.56 -6.33 2.21
C SER A 409 24.86 -6.37 0.70
N THR A 410 24.27 -7.31 -0.02
CA THR A 410 24.38 -7.49 -1.48
C THR A 410 23.27 -6.79 -2.29
N GLN A 411 22.30 -6.09 -1.65
CA GLN A 411 21.14 -5.42 -2.29
C GLN A 411 21.19 -3.89 -2.24
#